data_AF-A0A552QRC1-F1
#
_entry.id   AF-A0A552QRC1-F1
#
_cell.length_a   1.000
_cell.length_b   1.000
_cell.length_c   1.000
_cell.angle_alpha   90.00
_cell.angle_beta   90.00
_cell.angle_gamma   90.00
#
_symmetry.space_group_name_H-M   'P 1'
#
loop_
_entity.id
_entity.type
_entity.pdbx_description
1 polymer ?
#
loop_
_entity_poly.entity_id
_entity_poly.type
_entity_poly.pdbx_seq_one_letter_code
_entity_poly.pdbx_strand_id
1 'polypeptide(L)' 'MHTGDAGDLRRAERQAAELAAEVADLLTQIERTTGEGSVRGTITGPGFEVRRIGSRWTVRT' A
#
# COMPACT_ATOMS: atom_id res chain seq x y z
N MET A 1 6.39 -16.26 -11.20
CA MET A 1 6.98 -15.93 -12.51
C MET A 1 5.84 -15.37 -13.36
N HIS A 2 5.86 -14.06 -13.65
CA HIS A 2 4.80 -13.42 -14.45
C HIS A 2 5.11 -13.69 -15.94
N THR A 3 4.33 -14.56 -16.56
CA THR A 3 4.40 -14.90 -18.00
C THR A 3 3.58 -13.88 -18.79
N GLY A 4 4.00 -12.61 -18.80
CA GLY A 4 3.33 -11.53 -19.50
C GLY A 4 4.36 -10.55 -20.07
N ASP A 5 3.99 -9.89 -21.17
CA ASP A 5 4.78 -8.83 -21.80
C ASP A 5 5.07 -7.72 -20.77
N ALA A 6 6.11 -6.90 -20.99
CA ALA A 6 6.47 -5.80 -20.10
C ALA A 6 5.28 -4.85 -19.82
N GLY A 7 4.33 -4.75 -20.76
CA GLY A 7 3.08 -4.02 -20.58
C GLY A 7 2.11 -4.63 -19.55
N ASP A 8 2.10 -5.96 -19.40
CA ASP A 8 1.26 -6.66 -18.43
C ASP A 8 1.81 -6.51 -17.01
N LEU A 9 3.15 -6.58 -16.86
CA LEU A 9 3.80 -6.30 -15.58
C LEU A 9 3.49 -4.88 -15.10
N ARG A 10 3.64 -3.86 -15.97
CA ARG A 10 3.31 -2.47 -15.60
C ARG A 10 1.83 -2.24 -15.30
N ARG A 11 0.92 -3.05 -15.87
CA ARG A 11 -0.50 -3.00 -15.51
C ARG A 11 -0.72 -3.61 -14.13
N ALA A 12 -0.11 -4.76 -13.84
CA ALA A 12 -0.18 -5.40 -12.54
C ALA A 12 0.41 -4.51 -11.44
N GLU A 13 1.56 -3.86 -11.68
CA GLU A 13 2.18 -2.92 -10.73
C GLU A 13 1.28 -1.71 -10.43
N ARG A 14 0.62 -1.13 -11.44
CA ARG A 14 -0.34 -0.03 -11.24
C ARG A 14 -1.55 -0.48 -10.43
N GLN A 15 -2.12 -1.64 -10.75
CA GLN A 15 -3.23 -2.20 -9.98
C GLN A 15 -2.82 -2.49 -8.54
N ALA A 16 -1.60 -2.99 -8.32
CA ALA A 16 -1.06 -3.21 -6.98
C ALA A 16 -0.90 -1.89 -6.20
N ALA A 17 -0.47 -0.81 -6.86
CA ALA A 17 -0.38 0.52 -6.26
C ALA A 17 -1.76 1.11 -5.89
N GLU A 18 -2.79 0.88 -6.71
CA GLU A 18 -4.17 1.28 -6.39
C GLU A 18 -4.68 0.54 -5.15
N LEU A 19 -4.49 -0.78 -5.10
CA LEU A 19 -4.83 -1.59 -3.92
C LEU A 19 -4.03 -1.16 -2.67
N ALA A 20 -2.76 -0.77 -2.84
CA ALA A 20 -1.95 -0.25 -1.76
C ALA A 20 -2.50 1.07 -1.18
N ALA A 21 -3.11 1.91 -2.02
CA ALA A 21 -3.80 3.13 -1.57
C ALA A 21 -5.05 2.79 -0.75
N GLU A 22 -5.86 1.82 -1.20
CA GLU A 22 -7.01 1.33 -0.43
C GLU A 22 -6.58 0.77 0.93
N VAL A 23 -5.47 0.02 0.99
CA VAL A 23 -4.90 -0.48 2.24
C VAL A 23 -4.50 0.67 3.17
N ALA A 24 -3.84 1.72 2.66
CA ALA A 24 -3.46 2.87 3.48
C ALA A 24 -4.68 3.60 4.08
N ASP A 25 -5.78 3.68 3.33
CA ASP A 25 -7.04 4.25 3.80
C ASP A 25 -7.71 3.37 4.86
N LEU A 26 -7.71 2.05 4.68
CA LEU A 26 -8.22 1.11 5.68
C LEU A 26 -7.41 1.15 6.97
N LEU A 27 -6.08 1.19 6.89
CA LEU A 27 -5.21 1.33 8.06
C LEU A 27 -5.48 2.64 8.81
N THR A 28 -5.70 3.73 8.07
CA THR A 28 -6.10 5.01 8.63
C THR A 28 -7.46 4.93 9.35
N GLN A 29 -8.44 4.23 8.76
CA GLN A 29 -9.75 4.03 9.38
C GLN A 29 -9.68 3.18 10.66
N ILE A 30 -8.85 2.13 10.67
CA ILE A 30 -8.61 1.31 11.87
C ILE A 30 -8.02 2.17 13.00
N GLU A 31 -7.07 3.05 12.69
CA GLU A 31 -6.47 3.91 13.72
C GLU A 31 -7.44 4.97 14.25
N ARG A 32 -8.41 5.42 13.45
CA ARG A 32 -9.47 6.30 13.96
C ARG A 32 -10.34 5.63 15.02
N THR A 33 -10.52 4.31 14.96
CA THR A 33 -11.36 3.57 15.92
C THR A 33 -10.57 3.04 17.10
N THR A 34 -9.31 2.67 16.89
CA THR A 34 -8.47 2.00 17.90
C THR A 34 -7.41 2.90 18.55
N GLY A 35 -7.25 4.12 18.03
CA GLY A 35 -6.24 5.09 18.48
C GLY A 35 -5.07 5.20 17.50
N GLU A 36 -4.53 6.40 17.36
CA GLU A 36 -3.38 6.66 16.51
C GLU A 36 -2.17 5.81 16.94
N GLY A 37 -1.52 5.14 15.99
CA GLY A 37 -0.33 4.32 16.26
C GLY A 37 -0.62 2.91 16.78
N SER A 38 -1.90 2.51 16.83
CA SER A 38 -2.32 1.15 17.16
C SER A 38 -1.87 0.11 16.13
N VAL A 39 -1.78 0.51 14.85
CA VAL A 39 -1.28 -0.32 13.76
C VAL A 39 0.16 0.06 13.43
N ARG A 40 1.02 -0.96 13.29
CA ARG A 40 2.45 -0.81 13.03
C ARG A 40 2.89 -1.77 11.95
N GLY A 41 3.83 -1.31 11.12
CA GLY A 41 4.47 -2.14 10.11
C GLY A 41 4.76 -1.40 8.81
N THR A 42 5.30 -2.17 7.88
CA THR A 42 5.54 -1.77 6.50
C THR A 42 5.05 -2.93 5.61
N ILE A 43 4.31 -2.61 4.55
CA ILE A 43 3.87 -3.58 3.54
C ILE A 43 4.59 -3.21 2.25
N THR A 44 5.36 -4.15 1.69
CA THR A 44 6.11 -3.95 0.45
C THR A 44 5.63 -4.93 -0.61
N GLY A 45 5.55 -4.46 -1.85
CA GLY A 45 5.24 -5.28 -3.00
C GLY A 45 5.84 -4.72 -4.29
N PRO A 46 5.69 -5.43 -5.41
CA PRO A 46 6.14 -4.93 -6.71
C PRO A 46 5.46 -3.60 -7.05
N GLY A 47 6.25 -2.55 -7.25
CA GLY A 47 5.75 -1.22 -7.61
C GLY A 47 5.09 -0.44 -6.46
N PHE A 48 5.18 -0.91 -5.20
CA PHE A 48 4.69 -0.12 -4.06
C PHE A 48 5.33 -0.44 -2.70
N GLU A 49 5.27 0.55 -1.80
CA GLU A 49 5.52 0.42 -0.36
C GLU A 49 4.43 1.20 0.41
N VAL A 50 3.73 0.54 1.33
CA VAL A 50 2.84 1.16 2.32
C VAL A 50 3.58 1.23 3.64
N ARG A 51 3.84 2.45 4.12
CA ARG A 51 4.51 2.67 5.40
C ARG A 51 3.93 3.87 6.12
N ARG A 52 4.14 3.91 7.43
CA ARG A 52 3.81 5.09 8.23
C ARG A 52 4.89 6.16 8.08
N ILE A 53 4.48 7.41 7.81
CA ILE A 53 5.33 8.60 7.86
C ILE A 53 4.66 9.61 8.80
N GLY A 54 5.24 9.77 10.00
CA GLY A 54 4.59 10.53 11.07
C GLY A 54 3.28 9.87 11.50
N SER A 55 2.18 10.62 11.44
CA SER A 55 0.83 10.17 11.79
C SER A 55 0.04 9.55 10.63
N ARG A 56 0.63 9.45 9.43
CA ARG A 56 -0.08 9.09 8.20
C ARG A 56 0.47 7.84 7.53
N TRP A 57 -0.43 6.93 7.13
CA TRP A 57 -0.11 5.87 6.19
C TRP A 57 0.08 6.44 4.79
N THR A 58 1.23 6.14 4.19
CA THR A 58 1.66 6.68 2.90
C THR A 58 2.03 5.54 1.95
N VAL A 59 1.57 5.65 0.71
CA VAL A 59 2.00 4.78 -0.39
C VAL A 59 3.12 5.45 -1.17
N ARG A 60 4.19 4.71 -1.44
CA ARG A 60 5.25 5.06 -2.39
C ARG A 60 5.19 4.08 -3.54
N THR A 61 5.30 4.56 -4.77
CA THR A 61 5.29 3.77 -6.01
C THR A 61 6.53 4.07 -6.83
#